data_AF-A0A956HAQ8-F1
#
_entry.id   AF-A0A956HAQ8-F1
#
_cell.length_a   1.000
_cell.length_b   1.000
_cell.length_c   1.000
_cell.angle_alpha   90.00
_cell.angle_beta   90.00
_cell.angle_gamma   90.00
#
_symmetry.space_group_name_H-M   'P 1'
#
loop_
_entity.id
_entity.type
_entity.pdbx_description
1 polymer ?
#
loop_
_entity_poly.entity_id
_entity_poly.type
_entity_poly.pdbx_seq_one_letter_code
_entity_poly.pdbx_strand_id
1 'polypeptide(L)'
;MLLLLLVAAMLTRGGQTAIYNLSRVLDSVVVFIGKLGAWLLLPLMIVIVYDVVTRRAEGVAWSSLTWLQDGLMWVKMGVEESIGLTSTKLQELEWHLHAAIFALCFGFAYIANAHVRVDLIREKLKPRSQQWIELVGALLFMIPYCGLLFFIFLEYAGNSYDQGEASSALTGLSHR
;
A
#
# COMPACT_ATOMS: atom_id res chain seq x y z
N MET A 1 40.64 0.92 2.26
CA MET A 1 41.20 1.45 1.00
C MET A 1 40.16 1.55 -0.12
N LEU A 2 39.40 0.49 -0.43
CA LEU A 2 38.35 0.51 -1.47
C LEU A 2 37.22 1.52 -1.22
N LEU A 3 36.73 1.61 0.03
CA LEU A 3 35.65 2.53 0.41
C LEU A 3 36.05 4.01 0.21
N LEU A 4 37.30 4.35 0.52
CA LEU A 4 37.83 5.71 0.36
C LEU A 4 37.97 6.09 -1.13
N LEU A 5 38.36 5.15 -1.99
CA LEU A 5 38.43 5.36 -3.44
C LEU A 5 37.04 5.52 -4.07
N LEU A 6 36.05 4.76 -3.61
CA LEU A 6 34.65 4.91 -4.01
C LEU A 6 34.09 6.28 -3.62
N VAL A 7 34.31 6.71 -2.38
CA VAL A 7 33.88 8.03 -1.89
C VAL A 7 34.58 9.16 -2.66
N ALA A 8 35.87 9.04 -2.92
CA ALA A 8 36.61 10.00 -3.72
C ALA A 8 36.09 10.08 -5.17
N ALA A 9 35.76 8.94 -5.79
CA ALA A 9 35.16 8.88 -7.12
C ALA A 9 33.76 9.52 -7.16
N MET A 10 32.95 9.32 -6.12
CA MET A 10 31.62 9.93 -5.95
C MET A 10 31.66 11.45 -5.78
N LEU A 11 32.76 11.99 -5.23
CA LEU A 11 32.96 13.43 -5.04
C LEU A 11 33.43 14.17 -6.31
N THR A 12 33.81 13.44 -7.37
CA THR A 12 34.13 14.06 -8.67
C THR A 12 32.88 14.66 -9.32
N ARG A 13 33.04 15.67 -10.19
CA ARG A 13 31.92 16.26 -10.95
C ARG A 13 31.11 15.21 -11.74
N GLY A 14 31.79 14.20 -12.29
CA GLY A 14 31.15 13.07 -12.99
C GLY A 14 30.44 12.11 -12.03
N GLY A 15 31.00 11.88 -10.83
CA GLY A 15 30.35 11.09 -9.79
C GLY A 15 29.07 11.74 -9.26
N GLN A 16 29.09 13.06 -9.06
CA GLN A 16 27.92 13.81 -8.60
C GLN A 16 26.77 13.78 -9.62
N THR A 17 27.06 13.92 -10.91
CA THR A 17 26.03 13.82 -11.96
C THR A 17 25.50 12.39 -12.09
N ALA A 18 26.34 11.37 -11.92
CA ALA A 18 25.91 9.97 -11.90
C ALA A 18 24.97 9.68 -10.73
N ILE A 19 25.30 10.14 -9.52
CA ILE A 19 24.45 9.99 -8.32
C ILE A 19 23.12 10.72 -8.50
N TYR A 20 23.15 11.94 -9.03
CA TYR A 20 21.94 12.69 -9.32
C TYR A 20 21.03 11.97 -10.32
N ASN A 21 21.60 11.42 -11.40
CA ASN A 21 20.84 10.65 -12.39
C ASN A 21 20.24 9.37 -11.78
N LEU A 22 21.02 8.65 -10.96
CA LEU A 22 20.54 7.47 -10.25
C LEU A 22 19.37 7.81 -9.33
N SER A 23 19.47 8.90 -8.55
CA SER A 23 18.38 9.39 -7.70
C SER A 23 17.12 9.65 -8.53
N ARG A 24 17.24 10.34 -9.68
CA ARG A 24 16.08 10.61 -10.53
C ARG A 24 15.42 9.36 -11.09
N VAL A 25 16.21 8.33 -11.42
CA VAL A 25 15.66 7.04 -11.90
C VAL A 25 14.90 6.36 -10.77
N LEU A 26 15.46 6.31 -9.57
CA LEU A 26 14.80 5.75 -8.39
C LEU A 26 13.51 6.52 -8.06
N ASP A 27 13.56 7.85 -8.06
CA ASP A 27 12.39 8.70 -7.84
C ASP A 27 11.30 8.42 -8.88
N SER A 28 11.69 8.26 -10.15
CA SER A 28 10.74 7.98 -11.24
C SER A 28 10.05 6.63 -11.05
N VAL A 29 10.78 5.60 -10.60
CA VAL A 29 10.22 4.28 -10.29
C VAL A 29 9.24 4.37 -9.13
N VAL A 30 9.62 5.04 -8.04
CA VAL A 30 8.75 5.21 -6.86
C VAL A 30 7.49 6.00 -7.21
N VAL A 31 7.61 7.06 -8.01
CA VAL A 31 6.46 7.85 -8.48
C VAL A 31 5.55 7.02 -9.38
N PHE A 32 6.10 6.20 -10.26
CA PHE A 32 5.31 5.32 -11.13
C PHE A 32 4.51 4.30 -10.30
N ILE A 33 5.16 3.62 -9.36
CA ILE A 33 4.51 2.66 -8.46
C ILE A 33 3.44 3.35 -7.61
N GLY A 34 3.74 4.52 -7.05
CA GLY A 34 2.78 5.29 -6.26
C GLY A 34 1.56 5.75 -7.08
N LYS A 35 1.76 6.16 -8.34
CA LYS A 35 0.65 6.50 -9.24
C LYS A 35 -0.21 5.29 -9.56
N LEU A 36 0.40 4.14 -9.83
CA LEU A 36 -0.33 2.89 -10.03
C LEU A 36 -1.15 2.52 -8.79
N GLY A 37 -0.54 2.59 -7.60
CA GLY A 37 -1.23 2.36 -6.33
C GLY A 37 -2.39 3.34 -6.11
N ALA A 38 -2.22 4.62 -6.46
CA ALA A 38 -3.28 5.62 -6.33
C ALA A 38 -4.48 5.33 -7.24
N TRP A 39 -4.27 4.77 -8.43
CA TRP A 39 -5.38 4.37 -9.30
C TRP A 39 -6.25 3.26 -8.71
N LEU A 40 -5.71 2.42 -7.82
CA LEU A 40 -6.47 1.38 -7.12
C LEU A 40 -7.44 1.94 -6.07
N LEU A 41 -7.34 3.22 -5.69
CA LEU A 41 -8.34 3.86 -4.82
C LEU A 41 -9.72 3.93 -5.49
N LEU A 42 -9.80 4.12 -6.80
CA LEU A 42 -11.07 4.18 -7.51
C LEU A 42 -11.86 2.86 -7.45
N PRO A 43 -11.28 1.69 -7.83
CA PRO A 43 -11.98 0.42 -7.69
C PRO A 43 -12.27 0.09 -6.22
N LEU A 44 -11.36 0.40 -5.29
CA LEU A 44 -11.64 0.23 -3.86
C LEU A 44 -12.87 1.05 -3.42
N MET A 45 -12.97 2.32 -3.83
CA MET A 45 -14.14 3.15 -3.52
C MET A 45 -15.43 2.61 -4.11
N ILE A 46 -15.39 2.07 -5.33
CA ILE A 46 -16.55 1.44 -5.96
C ILE A 46 -17.01 0.21 -5.14
N VAL A 47 -16.06 -0.64 -4.73
CA VAL A 47 -16.34 -1.83 -3.91
C VAL A 47 -16.96 -1.42 -2.57
N ILE A 48 -16.35 -0.48 -1.85
CA ILE A 48 -16.85 0.01 -0.56
C ILE A 48 -18.25 0.61 -0.69
N VAL A 49 -18.48 1.48 -1.69
CA VAL A 49 -19.78 2.10 -1.88
C VAL A 49 -20.85 1.05 -2.17
N TYR A 50 -20.55 0.07 -3.03
CA TYR A 50 -21.47 -1.02 -3.32
C TYR A 50 -21.78 -1.86 -2.07
N ASP A 51 -20.77 -2.27 -1.32
CA ASP A 51 -20.93 -3.08 -0.11
C ASP A 51 -21.71 -2.33 1.00
N VAL A 52 -21.40 -1.05 1.22
CA VAL A 52 -22.10 -0.21 2.20
C VAL A 52 -23.55 0.06 1.80
N VAL A 53 -23.82 0.39 0.53
CA VAL A 53 -25.16 0.69 0.04
C VAL A 53 -26.07 -0.53 0.13
N THR A 54 -25.57 -1.69 -0.32
CA THR A 54 -26.35 -2.94 -0.29
C THR A 54 -26.66 -3.38 1.15
N ARG A 55 -25.73 -3.28 2.09
CA ARG A 55 -26.01 -3.58 3.51
C ARG A 55 -26.91 -2.55 4.18
N ARG A 56 -26.72 -1.26 3.88
CA ARG A 56 -27.56 -0.22 4.48
C ARG A 56 -29.01 -0.41 4.06
N ALA A 57 -29.24 -0.80 2.81
CA ALA A 57 -30.57 -1.09 2.30
C ALA A 57 -31.25 -2.24 3.05
N GLU A 58 -30.53 -3.28 3.47
CA GLU A 58 -31.09 -4.37 4.29
C GLU A 58 -31.50 -3.91 5.70
N GLY A 59 -30.80 -2.92 6.27
CA GLY A 59 -31.08 -2.38 7.60
C GLY A 59 -32.27 -1.41 7.70
N VAL A 60 -32.81 -0.95 6.57
CA VAL A 60 -33.97 -0.04 6.55
C VAL A 60 -35.27 -0.85 6.60
N ALA A 61 -35.52 -1.53 7.72
CA ALA A 61 -36.70 -2.38 7.89
C ALA A 61 -38.04 -1.61 8.08
N TRP A 62 -38.02 -0.27 8.12
CA TRP A 62 -39.16 0.56 8.55
C TRP A 62 -39.56 1.69 7.57
N SER A 63 -39.02 1.73 6.34
CA SER A 63 -39.33 2.82 5.40
C SER A 63 -40.38 2.43 4.36
N SER A 64 -41.22 3.39 3.96
CA SER A 64 -42.25 3.27 2.92
C SER A 64 -41.72 3.05 1.50
N LEU A 65 -40.41 2.77 1.34
CA LEU A 65 -39.68 2.63 0.08
C LEU A 65 -39.31 1.16 -0.22
N THR A 66 -40.20 0.21 0.08
CA THR A 66 -39.97 -1.23 -0.14
C THR A 66 -39.63 -1.56 -1.59
N TRP A 67 -40.26 -0.88 -2.56
CA TRP A 67 -40.00 -1.08 -3.99
C TRP A 67 -38.56 -0.75 -4.42
N LEU A 68 -37.91 0.24 -3.78
CA LEU A 68 -36.49 0.55 -4.03
C LEU A 68 -35.58 -0.48 -3.38
N GLN A 69 -35.97 -0.95 -2.19
CA GLN A 69 -35.24 -1.94 -1.42
C GLN A 69 -35.24 -3.29 -2.13
N ASP A 70 -36.40 -3.72 -2.62
CA ASP A 70 -36.56 -4.94 -3.42
C ASP A 70 -35.78 -4.84 -4.73
N GLY A 71 -35.82 -3.70 -5.41
CA GLY A 71 -35.04 -3.46 -6.62
C GLY A 71 -33.53 -3.55 -6.39
N LEU A 72 -33.03 -2.98 -5.29
CA LEU A 72 -31.62 -3.03 -4.92
C LEU A 72 -31.17 -4.44 -4.49
N MET A 73 -32.04 -5.19 -3.80
CA MET A 73 -31.81 -6.60 -3.49
C MET A 73 -31.76 -7.45 -4.76
N TRP A 74 -32.61 -7.16 -5.73
CA TRP A 74 -32.60 -7.86 -7.02
C TRP A 74 -31.30 -7.62 -7.80
N VAL A 75 -30.79 -6.37 -7.79
CA VAL A 75 -29.47 -6.04 -8.35
C VAL A 75 -28.37 -6.78 -7.60
N LYS A 76 -28.42 -6.82 -6.26
CA LYS A 76 -27.44 -7.56 -5.45
C LYS A 76 -27.42 -9.04 -5.82
N MET A 77 -28.58 -9.69 -5.86
CA MET A 77 -28.69 -11.11 -6.21
C MET A 77 -28.18 -11.37 -7.64
N GLY A 78 -28.50 -10.51 -8.61
CA GLY A 78 -28.00 -10.64 -9.98
C GLY A 78 -26.48 -10.47 -10.09
N VAL A 79 -25.88 -9.59 -9.27
CA VAL A 79 -24.42 -9.45 -9.19
C VAL A 79 -23.80 -10.69 -8.53
N GLU A 80 -24.34 -11.17 -7.41
CA GLU A 80 -23.84 -12.38 -6.75
C GLU A 80 -23.94 -13.62 -7.66
N GLU A 81 -25.01 -13.75 -8.45
CA GLU A 81 -25.20 -14.84 -9.40
C GLU A 81 -24.23 -14.75 -10.59
N SER A 82 -23.99 -13.54 -11.11
CA SER A 82 -23.15 -13.35 -12.31
C SER A 82 -21.64 -13.39 -12.03
N ILE A 83 -21.18 -12.82 -10.92
CA ILE A 83 -19.74 -12.71 -10.59
C ILE A 83 -19.34 -13.45 -9.31
N GLY A 84 -20.27 -14.06 -8.58
CA GLY A 84 -19.95 -14.88 -7.40
C GLY A 84 -19.34 -14.12 -6.22
N LEU A 85 -19.41 -12.79 -6.23
CA LEU A 85 -18.89 -11.89 -5.19
C LEU A 85 -19.95 -11.65 -4.12
N THR A 86 -19.94 -12.51 -3.10
CA THR A 86 -20.74 -12.31 -1.89
C THR A 86 -20.24 -11.10 -1.10
N SER A 87 -21.11 -10.53 -0.25
CA SER A 87 -20.72 -9.42 0.64
C SER A 87 -19.48 -9.74 1.50
N THR A 88 -19.29 -10.99 1.92
CA THR A 88 -18.07 -11.43 2.62
C THR A 88 -16.82 -11.39 1.74
N LYS A 89 -16.91 -11.85 0.49
CA LYS A 89 -15.79 -11.76 -0.46
C LYS A 89 -15.45 -10.31 -0.81
N LEU A 90 -16.44 -9.42 -0.83
CA LEU A 90 -16.23 -7.99 -1.06
C LEU A 90 -15.48 -7.34 0.11
N GLN A 91 -15.90 -7.58 1.35
CA GLN A 91 -15.12 -7.16 2.53
C GLN A 91 -13.70 -7.71 2.49
N GLU A 92 -13.58 -8.98 2.10
CA GLU A 92 -12.27 -9.60 1.96
C GLU A 92 -11.47 -9.02 0.79
N LEU A 93 -12.08 -8.49 -0.25
CA LEU A 93 -11.35 -7.78 -1.29
C LEU A 93 -10.90 -6.39 -0.80
N GLU A 94 -11.72 -5.72 0.02
CA GLU A 94 -11.46 -4.37 0.53
C GLU A 94 -10.18 -4.28 1.37
N TRP A 95 -9.98 -5.19 2.34
CA TRP A 95 -8.77 -5.17 3.17
C TRP A 95 -7.51 -5.51 2.36
N HIS A 96 -7.57 -6.43 1.40
CA HIS A 96 -6.43 -6.72 0.50
C HIS A 96 -6.10 -5.52 -0.40
N LEU A 97 -7.11 -4.88 -0.99
CA LEU A 97 -6.92 -3.68 -1.80
C LEU A 97 -6.36 -2.53 -0.96
N HIS A 98 -6.84 -2.33 0.27
CA HIS A 98 -6.27 -1.36 1.21
C HIS A 98 -4.79 -1.64 1.49
N ALA A 99 -4.45 -2.89 1.81
CA ALA A 99 -3.07 -3.28 2.08
C ALA A 99 -2.17 -3.03 0.86
N ALA A 100 -2.64 -3.39 -0.35
CA ALA A 100 -1.92 -3.16 -1.59
C ALA A 100 -1.71 -1.67 -1.87
N ILE A 101 -2.76 -0.85 -1.74
CA ILE A 101 -2.67 0.61 -1.94
C ILE A 101 -1.69 1.22 -0.95
N PHE A 102 -1.80 0.86 0.33
CA PHE A 102 -0.91 1.36 1.36
C PHE A 102 0.55 1.01 1.06
N ALA A 103 0.84 -0.25 0.73
CA ALA A 103 2.19 -0.71 0.40
C ALA A 103 2.77 -0.01 -0.84
N LEU A 104 1.99 0.12 -1.91
CA LEU A 104 2.42 0.75 -3.16
C LEU A 104 2.63 2.27 -3.03
N CYS A 105 1.82 2.93 -2.20
CA CYS A 105 1.91 4.37 -1.98
C CYS A 105 2.90 4.76 -0.87
N PHE A 106 3.35 3.82 -0.03
CA PHE A 106 4.23 4.11 1.11
C PHE A 106 5.55 4.77 0.69
N GLY A 107 6.21 4.23 -0.34
CA GLY A 107 7.44 4.80 -0.89
C GLY A 107 7.23 6.20 -1.46
N PHE A 108 6.09 6.45 -2.11
CA PHE A 108 5.73 7.77 -2.62
C PHE A 108 5.52 8.78 -1.49
N ALA A 109 4.83 8.40 -0.42
CA ALA A 109 4.67 9.25 0.76
C ALA A 109 6.01 9.60 1.42
N TYR A 110 6.98 8.69 1.38
CA TYR A 110 8.33 8.94 1.88
C TYR A 110 9.06 10.02 1.08
N ILE A 111 9.12 9.91 -0.26
CA ILE A 111 9.79 10.93 -1.11
C ILE A 111 9.06 12.27 -1.10
N ALA A 112 7.73 12.27 -0.91
CA ALA A 112 6.93 13.47 -0.78
C ALA A 112 7.05 14.15 0.60
N ASN A 113 7.82 13.57 1.53
CA ASN A 113 7.90 14.01 2.93
C ASN A 113 6.51 14.11 3.60
N ALA A 114 5.57 13.25 3.21
CA ALA A 114 4.20 13.24 3.74
C ALA A 114 4.05 12.39 5.01
N HIS A 115 5.11 11.69 5.43
CA HIS A 115 5.11 10.97 6.69
C HIS A 115 5.10 11.93 7.88
N VAL A 116 4.25 11.64 8.87
CA VAL A 116 4.25 12.33 10.16
C VAL A 116 5.56 11.96 10.87
N ARG A 117 6.47 12.93 10.99
CA ARG A 117 7.75 12.78 11.69
C ARG A 117 7.72 13.63 12.96
N VAL A 118 8.22 13.09 14.07
CA VAL A 118 8.36 13.82 15.34
C VAL A 118 9.82 14.28 15.46
N ASP A 119 10.13 15.38 14.79
CA ASP A 119 11.51 15.82 14.53
C ASP A 119 11.98 16.97 15.47
N LEU A 120 11.80 16.84 16.79
CA LEU A 120 12.09 17.92 17.76
C LEU A 120 13.54 18.44 17.75
N ILE A 121 14.51 17.56 17.49
CA ILE A 121 15.95 17.88 17.51
C ILE A 121 16.42 18.31 16.12
N ARG A 122 15.93 17.64 15.06
CA ARG A 122 16.36 17.83 13.67
C ARG A 122 16.09 19.26 13.19
N GLU A 123 14.97 19.87 13.61
CA GLU A 123 14.59 21.24 13.25
C GLU A 123 15.62 22.30 13.66
N LYS A 124 16.39 22.06 14.73
CA LYS A 124 17.41 23.00 15.22
C LYS A 124 18.78 22.82 14.57
N LEU A 125 18.95 21.80 13.74
CA LEU A 125 20.24 21.45 13.14
C LEU A 125 20.44 22.12 11.79
N LYS A 126 21.71 22.29 11.38
CA LYS A 126 22.08 22.80 10.06
C LYS A 126 21.60 21.85 8.95
N PRO A 127 21.29 22.33 7.73
CA PRO A 127 20.79 21.50 6.63
C PRO A 127 21.66 20.26 6.32
N ARG A 128 22.99 20.41 6.37
CA ARG A 128 23.92 19.29 6.16
C ARG A 128 23.81 18.23 7.25
N SER A 129 23.65 18.61 8.50
CA SER A 129 23.49 17.68 9.62
C SER A 129 22.17 16.92 9.53
N GLN A 130 21.09 17.59 9.08
CA GLN A 130 19.79 16.94 8.85
C GLN A 130 19.90 15.84 7.79
N GLN A 131 20.57 16.12 6.66
CA GLN A 131 20.79 15.15 5.58
C GLN A 131 21.63 13.95 6.03
N TRP A 132 22.67 14.19 6.83
CA TRP A 132 23.48 13.10 7.39
C TRP A 132 22.69 12.20 8.34
N ILE A 133 21.87 12.79 9.21
CA ILE A 133 21.00 12.01 10.11
C ILE A 133 20.03 11.15 9.30
N GLU A 134 19.42 11.71 8.24
CA GLU A 134 18.48 10.99 7.39
C GLU A 134 19.17 9.86 6.61
N LEU A 135 20.35 10.11 6.07
CA LEU A 135 21.14 9.10 5.36
C LEU A 135 21.59 7.95 6.28
N VAL A 136 22.17 8.29 7.44
CA VAL A 136 22.64 7.29 8.41
C VAL A 136 21.46 6.53 8.99
N GLY A 137 20.36 7.23 9.30
CA GLY A 137 19.14 6.62 9.79
C GLY A 137 18.54 5.63 8.79
N ALA A 138 18.50 6.02 7.51
CA ALA A 138 18.04 5.16 6.44
C ALA A 138 18.93 3.92 6.27
N LEU A 139 20.26 4.09 6.29
CA LEU A 139 21.21 3.00 6.09
C LEU A 139 21.27 2.01 7.25
N LEU A 140 21.22 2.49 8.50
CA LEU A 140 21.42 1.65 9.68
C LEU A 140 20.13 1.10 10.27
N PHE A 141 18.99 1.78 10.09
CA PHE A 141 17.73 1.35 10.67
C PHE A 141 16.71 0.98 9.60
N MET A 142 16.42 1.88 8.64
CA MET A 142 15.36 1.65 7.67
C MET A 142 15.65 0.48 6.72
N ILE A 143 16.81 0.47 6.05
CA ILE A 143 17.17 -0.57 5.08
C ILE A 143 17.27 -1.95 5.74
N PRO A 144 17.95 -2.12 6.89
CA PRO A 144 17.99 -3.41 7.58
C PRO A 144 16.61 -3.88 8.03
N TYR A 145 15.77 -2.96 8.51
CA TYR A 145 14.40 -3.27 8.89
C TYR A 145 13.55 -3.72 7.70
N CYS A 146 13.63 -3.01 6.57
CA CYS A 146 12.98 -3.42 5.32
C CYS A 146 13.48 -4.79 4.83
N GLY A 147 14.78 -5.06 4.94
CA GLY A 147 15.36 -6.36 4.57
C GLY A 147 14.85 -7.50 5.46
N LEU A 148 14.79 -7.28 6.78
CA LEU A 148 14.23 -8.25 7.73
C LEU A 148 12.75 -8.51 7.46
N LEU A 149 11.95 -7.46 7.28
CA LEU A 149 10.53 -7.59 6.93
C LEU A 149 10.34 -8.34 5.63
N PHE A 150 11.15 -8.05 4.61
CA PHE A 150 11.05 -8.73 3.32
C PHE A 150 11.34 -10.23 3.45
N PHE A 151 12.36 -10.60 4.23
CA PHE A 151 12.68 -12.00 4.49
C PHE A 151 11.53 -12.73 5.19
N ILE A 152 11.02 -12.15 6.28
CA ILE A 152 9.90 -12.72 7.05
C ILE A 152 8.65 -12.82 6.17
N PHE A 153 8.35 -11.78 5.38
CA PHE A 153 7.21 -11.77 4.47
C PHE A 153 7.25 -12.93 3.48
N LEU A 154 8.42 -13.21 2.88
CA LEU A 154 8.56 -14.33 1.95
C LEU A 154 8.32 -15.68 2.62
N GLU A 155 8.81 -15.86 3.84
CA GLU A 155 8.58 -17.09 4.61
C GLU A 155 7.10 -17.28 4.94
N TYR A 156 6.42 -16.23 5.43
CA TYR A 156 4.99 -16.27 5.70
C TYR A 156 4.15 -16.51 4.44
N ALA A 157 4.49 -15.84 3.33
CA ALA A 157 3.80 -16.01 2.07
C ALA A 157 3.96 -17.44 1.52
N GLY A 158 5.17 -18.01 1.60
CA GLY A 158 5.42 -19.40 1.21
C GLY A 158 4.64 -20.40 2.07
N ASN A 159 4.71 -20.24 3.40
CA ASN A 159 3.98 -21.11 4.33
C ASN A 159 2.45 -21.02 4.14
N SER A 160 1.92 -19.82 3.88
CA SER A 160 0.48 -19.63 3.61
C SER A 160 0.05 -20.30 2.31
N TYR A 161 0.87 -20.19 1.26
CA TYR A 161 0.63 -20.85 -0.03
C TYR A 161 0.64 -22.39 0.09
N ASP A 162 1.63 -22.95 0.79
CA ASP A 162 1.76 -24.40 0.97
C ASP A 162 0.63 -25.00 1.83
N GLN A 163 0.14 -24.23 2.80
CA GLN A 163 -1.01 -24.63 3.62
C GLN A 163 -2.35 -24.45 2.91
N GLY A 164 -2.38 -23.78 1.76
CA GLY A 164 -3.60 -23.45 1.04
C GLY A 164 -4.56 -22.62 1.89
N GLU A 165 -4.05 -21.57 2.56
CA GLU A 165 -4.88 -20.75 3.43
C GLU A 165 -6.08 -20.16 2.68
N ALA A 166 -7.25 -20.34 3.29
CA ALA A 166 -8.52 -19.85 2.78
C ALA A 166 -9.19 -18.96 3.82
N SER A 167 -10.25 -18.27 3.41
CA SER A 167 -11.07 -17.52 4.34
C SER A 167 -11.61 -18.41 5.47
N SER A 168 -11.63 -17.86 6.69
CA SER A 168 -12.32 -18.46 7.82
C SER A 168 -13.85 -18.37 7.71
N ALA A 169 -14.36 -17.53 6.80
CA ALA A 169 -15.78 -17.39 6.55
C ALA A 169 -16.28 -18.43 5.55
N LEU A 170 -17.45 -19.01 5.82
CA LEU A 170 -18.07 -20.06 5.00
C LEU A 170 -18.26 -19.65 3.52
N THR A 171 -18.46 -18.35 3.28
CA THR A 171 -18.70 -17.76 1.96
C THR A 171 -17.59 -16.80 1.52
N GLY A 172 -16.41 -16.86 2.14
CA GLY A 172 -15.27 -15.98 1.88
C GLY A 172 -14.43 -16.38 0.66
N LEU A 173 -13.24 -15.80 0.52
CA LEU A 173 -12.33 -16.15 -0.58
C LEU A 173 -11.77 -17.56 -0.41
N SER A 174 -11.67 -18.29 -1.53
CA SER A 174 -11.13 -19.65 -1.54
C SER A 174 -9.62 -19.68 -1.30
N HIS A 175 -8.93 -18.62 -1.69
CA HIS A 175 -7.49 -18.42 -1.48
C HIS A 175 -7.28 -16.97 -1.04
N ARG A 176 -6.44 -16.77 -0.02
CA ARG A 176 -6.04 -15.45 0.50
C ARG A 176 -4.55 -15.42 0.76
#